data_AF-A0A812XXW2-F1
#
_entry.id   AF-A0A812XXW2-F1
#
_cell.length_a   1.000
_cell.length_b   1.000
_cell.length_c   1.000
_cell.angle_alpha   90.00
_cell.angle_beta   90.00
_cell.angle_gamma   90.00
#
_symmetry.space_group_name_H-M   'P 1'
#
loop_
_entity.id
_entity.type
_entity.pdbx_description
1 polymer ?
#
loop_
_entity_poly.entity_id
_entity_poly.type
_entity_poly.pdbx_seq_one_letter_code
_entity_poly.pdbx_strand_id
1 'polypeptide(L)'
;MDLEAREQEAQPLLGKLGRSKFVSVSSKQQAFQASISPKTFTWRLLVLVSGPQLAFVAMLFLVNKFLYWHPVLVYSFAGLTLSLSTWVLKFYRKEPWQLWLGRFMLASTVLGLVSGCLIYFTSSVYYYHYAGAATYTSVVPSQPAESILDAGIVNFAVGSGVDASRSIGFQSAADGAVICLAPIVDASMKPQTPVNVFAYGINCCGWRGNFHCDDALKPSARYGLVRPEPAAVLPPLLRDLASGPSEETLAAAVRLQQASFGGSSEPVKNIFVRYVNDPLLAKMSFVDTAVLAALSCSSLCLVGLIACASLAILGAGKVRLILQRLVA
;
A
#
# COMPACT_ATOMS: atom_id res chain seq x y z
N MET A 1 -8.75 35.73 -71.22
CA MET A 1 -7.56 35.49 -70.38
C MET A 1 -7.61 36.51 -69.26
N ASP A 2 -8.61 36.40 -68.38
CA ASP A 2 -8.98 37.45 -67.41
C ASP A 2 -9.10 36.92 -65.98
N LEU A 3 -8.34 35.87 -65.67
CA LEU A 3 -8.35 35.24 -64.33
C LEU A 3 -7.08 35.49 -63.53
N GLU A 4 -5.99 35.96 -64.14
CA GLU A 4 -4.71 36.17 -63.44
C GLU A 4 -4.56 37.58 -62.84
N ALA A 5 -5.39 38.55 -63.23
CA ALA A 5 -5.28 39.94 -62.76
C ALA A 5 -6.03 40.22 -61.43
N ARG A 6 -6.76 39.25 -60.87
CA ARG A 6 -7.56 39.45 -59.63
C ARG A 6 -6.96 38.85 -58.36
N GLU A 7 -5.86 38.10 -58.44
CA GLU A 7 -5.26 37.46 -57.26
C GLU A 7 -4.27 38.33 -56.47
N GLN A 8 -3.78 39.44 -57.03
CA GLN A 8 -2.71 40.21 -56.37
C GLN A 8 -3.17 41.29 -55.38
N GLU A 9 -4.46 41.63 -55.29
CA GLU A 9 -4.93 42.64 -54.32
C GLU A 9 -5.46 42.06 -52.99
N ALA A 10 -5.65 40.74 -52.88
CA ALA A 10 -6.32 40.14 -51.71
C ALA A 10 -5.39 39.78 -50.53
N GLN A 11 -4.06 39.82 -50.68
CA GLN A 11 -3.15 39.22 -49.69
C GLN A 11 -2.47 40.11 -48.63
N PRO A 12 -2.49 41.47 -48.62
CA PRO A 12 -1.85 42.21 -47.53
C PRO A 12 -2.75 42.40 -46.28
N LEU A 13 -4.06 42.15 -46.37
CA LEU A 13 -5.01 42.46 -45.27
C LEU A 13 -5.24 41.31 -44.29
N LEU A 14 -5.15 40.05 -44.74
CA LEU A 14 -5.35 38.87 -43.88
C LEU A 14 -4.20 38.66 -42.88
N GLY A 15 -2.97 39.05 -43.21
CA GLY A 15 -1.82 38.97 -42.30
C GLY A 15 -1.84 40.00 -41.17
N LYS A 16 -2.39 41.21 -41.42
CA LYS A 16 -2.47 42.28 -40.41
C LYS A 16 -3.59 42.07 -39.39
N LEU A 17 -4.73 41.51 -39.81
CA LEU A 17 -5.84 41.17 -38.93
C LEU A 17 -5.48 40.03 -37.95
N GLY A 18 -4.75 39.01 -38.42
CA GLY A 18 -4.25 37.93 -37.56
C GLY A 18 -3.23 38.40 -36.52
N ARG A 19 -2.28 39.25 -36.93
CA ARG A 19 -1.22 39.78 -36.05
C ARG A 19 -1.77 40.75 -34.99
N SER A 20 -2.74 41.60 -35.35
CA SER A 20 -3.44 42.50 -34.41
C SER A 20 -4.26 41.73 -33.36
N LYS A 21 -4.99 40.69 -33.78
CA LYS A 21 -5.72 39.81 -32.85
C LYS A 21 -4.78 39.01 -31.95
N PHE A 22 -3.63 38.55 -32.44
CA PHE A 22 -2.67 37.82 -31.62
C PHE A 22 -1.97 38.70 -30.57
N VAL A 23 -1.60 39.93 -30.95
CA VAL A 23 -1.00 40.92 -30.03
C VAL A 23 -2.00 41.39 -28.97
N SER A 24 -3.25 41.64 -29.34
CA SER A 24 -4.30 42.06 -28.39
C SER A 24 -4.74 40.97 -27.41
N VAL A 25 -4.58 39.70 -27.78
CA VAL A 25 -4.85 38.56 -26.90
C VAL A 25 -3.71 38.35 -25.92
N SER A 26 -2.46 38.48 -26.38
CA SER A 26 -1.28 38.41 -25.51
C SER A 26 -1.29 39.53 -24.46
N SER A 27 -1.69 40.76 -24.84
CA SER A 27 -1.79 41.88 -23.91
C SER A 27 -2.95 41.75 -22.91
N LYS A 28 -4.11 41.23 -23.33
CA LYS A 28 -5.22 40.92 -22.40
C LYS A 28 -4.92 39.73 -21.49
N GLN A 29 -4.16 38.74 -21.95
CA GLN A 29 -3.62 37.67 -21.12
C GLN A 29 -2.69 38.21 -20.04
N GLN A 30 -1.76 39.10 -20.41
CA GLN A 30 -0.87 39.77 -19.46
C GLN A 30 -1.64 40.66 -18.48
N ALA A 31 -2.69 41.36 -18.92
CA ALA A 31 -3.53 42.19 -18.04
C ALA A 31 -4.41 41.38 -17.07
N PHE A 32 -4.89 40.18 -17.47
CA PHE A 32 -5.64 39.29 -16.58
C PHE A 32 -4.73 38.52 -15.61
N GLN A 33 -3.55 38.09 -16.06
CA GLN A 33 -2.50 37.60 -15.16
C GLN A 33 -2.05 38.68 -14.16
N ALA A 34 -2.09 39.95 -14.55
CA ALA A 34 -1.75 41.08 -13.69
C ALA A 34 -2.83 41.46 -12.66
N SER A 35 -4.06 40.92 -12.72
CA SER A 35 -5.15 41.32 -11.81
C SER A 35 -5.41 40.36 -10.64
N ILE A 36 -4.78 39.18 -10.61
CA ILE A 36 -4.86 38.30 -9.43
C ILE A 36 -3.82 38.76 -8.43
N SER A 37 -4.28 39.47 -7.39
CA SER A 37 -3.44 39.80 -6.23
C SER A 37 -2.69 38.56 -5.75
N PRO A 38 -1.35 38.61 -5.57
CA PRO A 38 -0.56 37.46 -5.15
C PRO A 38 -1.09 36.88 -3.83
N LYS A 39 -1.67 37.72 -2.95
CA LYS A 39 -2.30 37.29 -1.69
C LYS A 39 -3.54 36.42 -1.91
N THR A 40 -4.35 36.72 -2.93
CA THR A 40 -5.56 35.95 -3.24
C THR A 40 -5.21 34.62 -3.91
N PHE A 41 -4.15 34.59 -4.71
CA PHE A 41 -3.63 33.37 -5.33
C PHE A 41 -3.09 32.39 -4.27
N THR A 42 -2.22 32.85 -3.37
CA THR A 42 -1.63 32.02 -2.33
C THR A 42 -2.70 31.49 -1.37
N TRP A 43 -3.66 32.32 -0.97
CA TRP A 43 -4.80 31.89 -0.15
C TRP A 43 -5.61 30.77 -0.80
N ARG A 44 -5.98 30.92 -2.08
CA ARG A 44 -6.75 29.91 -2.81
C ARG A 44 -6.00 28.59 -2.93
N LEU A 45 -4.69 28.64 -3.23
CA LEU A 45 -3.86 27.44 -3.33
C LEU A 45 -3.73 26.74 -1.98
N LEU A 46 -3.54 27.49 -0.89
CA LEU A 46 -3.46 26.94 0.46
C LEU A 46 -4.75 26.20 0.83
N VAL A 47 -5.92 26.78 0.58
CA VAL A 47 -7.21 26.14 0.85
C VAL A 47 -7.44 24.89 -0.01
N LEU A 48 -7.08 24.96 -1.31
CA LEU A 48 -7.24 23.85 -2.26
C LEU A 48 -6.35 22.65 -1.94
N VAL A 49 -5.20 22.85 -1.30
CA VAL A 49 -4.27 21.77 -0.96
C VAL A 49 -4.50 21.27 0.46
N SER A 50 -4.61 22.16 1.44
CA SER A 50 -4.70 21.77 2.87
C SER A 50 -5.96 20.98 3.20
N GLY A 51 -7.12 21.40 2.71
CA GLY A 51 -8.39 20.70 2.98
C GLY A 51 -8.38 19.24 2.50
N PRO A 52 -8.15 18.99 1.20
CA PRO A 52 -8.07 17.64 0.68
C PRO A 52 -6.95 16.81 1.30
N GLN A 53 -5.78 17.39 1.58
CA GLN A 53 -4.69 16.65 2.24
C GLN A 53 -5.07 16.22 3.65
N LEU A 54 -5.70 17.09 4.45
CA LEU A 54 -6.17 16.75 5.78
C LEU A 54 -7.23 15.64 5.74
N ALA A 55 -8.16 15.69 4.78
CA ALA A 55 -9.14 14.62 4.59
C ALA A 55 -8.46 13.28 4.24
N PHE A 56 -7.45 13.30 3.36
CA PHE A 56 -6.66 12.11 3.00
C PHE A 56 -6.00 11.48 4.23
N VAL A 57 -5.23 12.29 4.98
CA VAL A 57 -4.47 11.83 6.14
C VAL A 57 -5.40 11.36 7.26
N ALA A 58 -6.50 12.07 7.49
CA ALA A 58 -7.52 11.65 8.46
C ALA A 58 -8.10 10.28 8.09
N MET A 59 -8.42 10.05 6.81
CA MET A 59 -8.92 8.76 6.34
C MET A 59 -7.90 7.64 6.49
N LEU A 60 -6.64 7.87 6.11
CA LEU A 60 -5.57 6.89 6.32
C LEU A 60 -5.41 6.51 7.79
N PHE A 61 -5.42 7.50 8.69
CA PHE A 61 -5.29 7.28 10.12
C PHE A 61 -6.48 6.51 10.68
N LEU A 62 -7.71 6.92 10.33
CA LEU A 62 -8.93 6.28 10.80
C LEU A 62 -9.01 4.81 10.37
N VAL A 63 -8.71 4.52 9.11
CA VAL A 63 -8.71 3.15 8.60
C VAL A 63 -7.65 2.30 9.32
N ASN A 64 -6.40 2.77 9.42
CA ASN A 64 -5.33 1.96 10.01
C ASN A 64 -5.48 1.75 11.53
N LYS A 65 -6.04 2.72 12.25
CA LYS A 65 -6.16 2.67 13.71
C LYS A 65 -7.49 2.09 14.21
N PHE A 66 -8.61 2.42 13.55
CA PHE A 66 -9.94 2.17 14.10
C PHE A 66 -10.77 1.15 13.31
N LEU A 67 -10.33 0.69 12.13
CA LEU A 67 -11.11 -0.27 11.34
C LEU A 67 -11.37 -1.60 12.07
N TYR A 68 -10.39 -2.08 12.85
CA TYR A 68 -10.53 -3.33 13.62
C TYR A 68 -11.58 -3.24 14.74
N TRP A 69 -11.52 -2.19 15.56
CA TRP A 69 -12.36 -2.05 16.75
C TRP A 69 -13.70 -1.37 16.48
N HIS A 70 -13.72 -0.37 15.60
CA HIS A 70 -14.85 0.53 15.38
C HIS A 70 -15.06 0.81 13.87
N PRO A 71 -15.40 -0.21 13.05
CA PRO A 71 -15.61 -0.02 11.61
C PRO A 71 -16.73 0.97 11.29
N VAL A 72 -17.79 1.00 12.12
CA VAL A 72 -18.91 1.95 11.97
C VAL A 72 -18.44 3.41 12.02
N LEU A 73 -17.47 3.72 12.89
CA LEU A 73 -16.91 5.07 12.99
C LEU A 73 -16.21 5.44 11.68
N VAL A 74 -15.37 4.55 11.15
CA VAL A 74 -14.63 4.78 9.90
C VAL A 74 -15.60 5.01 8.72
N TYR A 75 -16.60 4.15 8.55
CA TYR A 75 -17.57 4.29 7.46
C TYR A 75 -18.49 5.51 7.64
N SER A 76 -18.87 5.86 8.87
CA SER A 76 -19.67 7.06 9.13
C SER A 76 -18.91 8.34 8.80
N PHE A 77 -17.62 8.42 9.15
CA PHE A 77 -16.75 9.53 8.80
C PHE A 77 -16.52 9.61 7.28
N ALA A 78 -16.35 8.46 6.61
CA ALA A 78 -16.28 8.39 5.15
C ALA A 78 -17.56 8.94 4.51
N GLY A 79 -18.73 8.51 4.98
CA GLY A 79 -20.03 9.00 4.51
C GLY A 79 -20.20 10.50 4.72
N LEU A 80 -19.78 11.02 5.89
CA LEU A 80 -19.87 12.44 6.22
C LEU A 80 -18.98 13.30 5.32
N THR A 81 -17.73 12.90 5.10
CA THR A 81 -16.77 13.60 4.23
C THR A 81 -17.19 13.59 2.76
N LEU A 82 -17.75 12.46 2.28
CA LEU A 82 -18.35 12.38 0.93
C LEU A 82 -19.60 13.25 0.80
N SER A 83 -20.47 13.25 1.82
CA SER A 83 -21.68 14.09 1.85
C SER A 83 -21.33 15.58 1.86
N LEU A 84 -20.33 15.98 2.66
CA LEU A 84 -19.84 17.35 2.68
C LEU A 84 -19.24 17.75 1.33
N SER A 85 -18.47 16.87 0.69
CA SER A 85 -17.87 17.12 -0.63
C SER A 85 -18.94 17.32 -1.71
N THR A 86 -19.98 16.49 -1.72
CA THR A 86 -21.11 16.65 -2.67
C THR A 86 -21.97 17.88 -2.36
N TRP A 87 -22.15 18.22 -1.08
CA TRP A 87 -22.83 19.44 -0.66
C TRP A 87 -22.09 20.70 -1.14
N VAL A 88 -20.76 20.75 -0.99
CA VAL A 88 -19.93 21.84 -1.52
C VAL A 88 -20.07 21.95 -3.04
N LEU A 89 -20.08 20.84 -3.77
CA LEU A 89 -20.25 20.83 -5.23
C LEU A 89 -21.63 21.31 -5.71
N LYS A 90 -22.68 21.12 -4.89
CA LYS A 90 -24.06 21.45 -5.25
C LYS A 90 -24.47 22.87 -4.83
N PHE A 91 -24.14 23.27 -3.60
CA PHE A 91 -24.64 24.51 -3.00
C PHE A 91 -23.60 25.65 -2.99
N TYR A 92 -22.30 25.34 -2.94
CA TYR A 92 -21.23 26.35 -2.90
C TYR A 92 -20.65 26.61 -4.30
N ARG A 93 -21.42 27.32 -5.13
CA ARG A 93 -21.03 27.69 -6.52
C ARG A 93 -20.89 29.20 -6.74
N LYS A 94 -20.29 29.93 -5.79
CA LYS A 94 -20.08 31.38 -5.97
C LYS A 94 -18.90 31.68 -6.90
N GLU A 95 -17.81 30.92 -6.80
CA GLU A 95 -16.62 31.08 -7.64
C GLU A 95 -16.18 29.75 -8.27
N PRO A 96 -15.61 29.75 -9.49
CA PRO A 96 -15.25 28.52 -10.21
C PRO A 96 -14.17 27.67 -9.52
N TRP A 97 -13.33 28.25 -8.67
CA TRP A 97 -12.31 27.48 -7.91
C TRP A 97 -12.94 26.62 -6.80
N GLN A 98 -14.12 26.99 -6.29
CA GLN A 98 -14.83 26.22 -5.25
C GLN A 98 -15.31 24.86 -5.80
N LEU A 99 -15.62 24.79 -7.09
CA LEU A 99 -15.93 23.52 -7.77
C LEU A 99 -14.72 22.57 -7.76
N TRP A 100 -13.51 23.10 -7.95
CA TRP A 100 -12.28 22.30 -7.87
C TRP A 100 -12.02 21.81 -6.46
N LEU A 101 -12.30 22.62 -5.43
CA LEU A 101 -12.18 22.21 -4.04
C LEU A 101 -13.06 20.99 -3.73
N GLY A 102 -14.34 21.03 -4.11
CA GLY A 102 -15.25 19.90 -3.90
C GLY A 102 -14.80 18.63 -4.64
N ARG A 103 -14.23 18.76 -5.85
CA ARG A 103 -13.68 17.63 -6.62
C ARG A 103 -12.45 17.03 -5.95
N PHE A 104 -11.51 17.86 -5.48
CA PHE A 104 -10.31 17.38 -4.79
C PHE A 104 -10.65 16.75 -3.43
N MET A 105 -11.59 17.31 -2.67
CA MET A 105 -12.07 16.69 -1.43
C MET A 105 -12.68 15.31 -1.68
N LEU A 106 -13.52 15.18 -2.70
CA LEU A 106 -14.14 13.90 -3.07
C LEU A 106 -13.07 12.88 -3.51
N ALA A 107 -12.18 13.26 -4.43
CA ALA A 107 -11.12 12.39 -4.93
C ALA A 107 -10.17 11.95 -3.80
N SER A 108 -9.76 12.90 -2.95
CA SER A 108 -8.90 12.64 -1.80
C SER A 108 -9.55 11.67 -0.80
N THR A 109 -10.83 11.84 -0.49
CA THR A 109 -11.55 10.95 0.43
C THR A 109 -11.60 9.52 -0.10
N VAL A 110 -11.92 9.34 -1.39
CA VAL A 110 -11.97 8.02 -2.04
C VAL A 110 -10.57 7.39 -2.09
N LEU A 111 -9.56 8.14 -2.51
CA LEU A 111 -8.18 7.65 -2.57
C LEU A 111 -7.65 7.31 -1.17
N GLY A 112 -7.96 8.11 -0.16
CA GLY A 112 -7.57 7.87 1.23
C GLY A 112 -8.23 6.62 1.80
N LEU A 113 -9.50 6.37 1.48
CA LEU A 113 -10.19 5.14 1.86
C LEU A 113 -9.57 3.91 1.19
N VAL A 114 -9.37 3.95 -0.14
CA VAL A 114 -8.81 2.83 -0.90
C VAL A 114 -7.38 2.52 -0.45
N SER A 115 -6.50 3.53 -0.43
CA SER A 115 -5.12 3.37 0.01
C SER A 115 -5.03 2.96 1.48
N GLY A 116 -5.88 3.51 2.35
CA GLY A 116 -5.98 3.12 3.75
C GLY A 116 -6.35 1.65 3.91
N CYS A 117 -7.34 1.17 3.15
CA CYS A 117 -7.72 -0.24 3.14
C CYS A 117 -6.58 -1.13 2.64
N LEU A 118 -5.89 -0.75 1.56
CA LEU A 118 -4.76 -1.51 1.03
C LEU A 118 -3.60 -1.61 2.04
N ILE A 119 -3.25 -0.52 2.71
CA ILE A 119 -2.21 -0.51 3.76
C ILE A 119 -2.67 -1.36 4.96
N TYR A 120 -3.95 -1.23 5.34
CA TYR A 120 -4.48 -1.99 6.46
C TYR A 120 -4.43 -3.50 6.21
N PHE A 121 -4.91 -3.96 5.06
CA PHE A 121 -4.97 -5.39 4.75
C PHE A 121 -3.61 -6.01 4.42
N THR A 122 -2.65 -5.23 3.92
CA THR A 122 -1.30 -5.75 3.64
C THR A 122 -0.38 -5.75 4.86
N SER A 123 -0.61 -4.87 5.84
CA SER A 123 0.34 -4.66 6.95
C SER A 123 -0.35 -4.61 8.33
N SER A 124 -1.26 -3.66 8.56
CA SER A 124 -1.82 -3.41 9.89
C SER A 124 -2.64 -4.57 10.44
N VAL A 125 -3.32 -5.32 9.57
CA VAL A 125 -4.16 -6.46 9.99
C VAL A 125 -3.36 -7.56 10.68
N TYR A 126 -2.11 -7.77 10.27
CA TYR A 126 -1.22 -8.75 10.89
C TYR A 126 -0.84 -8.35 12.32
N TYR A 127 -0.61 -7.06 12.57
CA TYR A 127 -0.39 -6.56 13.93
C TYR A 127 -1.57 -6.89 14.85
N TYR A 128 -2.80 -6.62 14.42
CA TYR A 128 -4.00 -6.91 15.21
C TYR A 128 -4.23 -8.41 15.38
N HIS A 129 -3.93 -9.21 14.35
CA HIS A 129 -3.98 -10.67 14.44
C HIS A 129 -3.04 -11.19 15.54
N TYR A 130 -1.76 -10.82 15.51
CA TYR A 130 -0.80 -11.24 16.54
C TYR A 130 -1.06 -10.62 17.92
N ALA A 131 -1.74 -9.47 17.99
CA ALA A 131 -2.15 -8.88 19.27
C ALA A 131 -3.33 -9.62 19.92
N GLY A 132 -4.21 -10.24 19.12
CA GLY A 132 -5.37 -10.99 19.59
C GLY A 132 -5.16 -12.51 19.68
N ALA A 133 -4.16 -13.06 18.99
CA ALA A 133 -3.89 -14.49 18.96
C ALA A 133 -3.19 -15.01 20.22
N ALA A 134 -3.34 -16.32 20.49
CA ALA A 134 -2.74 -16.96 21.65
C ALA A 134 -1.21 -16.98 21.56
N THR A 135 -0.55 -16.82 22.71
CA THR A 135 0.90 -16.97 22.85
C THR A 135 1.19 -18.23 23.65
N TYR A 136 1.89 -19.19 23.04
CA TYR A 136 2.28 -20.43 23.69
C TYR A 136 3.76 -20.41 24.09
N THR A 137 4.07 -20.98 25.26
CA THR A 137 5.43 -21.00 25.82
C THR A 137 5.93 -22.41 26.05
N SER A 138 7.24 -22.60 25.94
CA SER A 138 7.91 -23.89 26.12
C SER A 138 7.39 -24.96 25.17
N VAL A 139 7.06 -24.56 23.94
CA VAL A 139 6.60 -25.44 22.88
C VAL A 139 7.75 -26.30 22.40
N VAL A 140 7.54 -27.61 22.38
CA VAL A 140 8.53 -28.57 21.91
C VAL A 140 8.22 -28.90 20.45
N PRO A 141 9.16 -28.75 19.49
CA PRO A 141 8.92 -29.04 18.07
C PRO A 141 8.42 -30.47 17.78
N SER A 142 8.66 -31.42 18.69
CA SER A 142 8.21 -32.81 18.59
C SER A 142 6.73 -33.02 18.95
N GLN A 143 6.08 -31.99 19.51
CA GLN A 143 4.65 -32.02 19.77
C GLN A 143 3.84 -31.96 18.46
N PRO A 144 2.59 -32.46 18.45
CA PRO A 144 1.75 -32.42 17.27
C PRO A 144 1.42 -30.98 16.87
N ALA A 145 1.45 -30.66 15.56
CA ALA A 145 1.08 -29.34 15.04
C ALA A 145 -0.32 -28.90 15.48
N GLU A 146 -1.25 -29.85 15.65
CA GLU A 146 -2.62 -29.58 16.09
C GLU A 146 -2.70 -28.80 17.40
N SER A 147 -1.72 -28.98 18.30
CA SER A 147 -1.66 -28.30 19.60
C SER A 147 -1.32 -26.82 19.54
N ILE A 148 -0.86 -26.31 18.39
CA ILE A 148 -0.40 -24.92 18.20
C ILE A 148 -1.01 -24.27 16.95
N LEU A 149 -2.15 -24.77 16.47
CA LEU A 149 -2.81 -24.24 15.26
C LEU A 149 -3.40 -22.85 15.45
N ASP A 150 -3.82 -22.50 16.65
CA ASP A 150 -4.40 -21.19 17.01
C ASP A 150 -3.35 -20.22 17.58
N ALA A 151 -2.09 -20.65 17.65
CA ALA A 151 -0.99 -19.85 18.13
C ALA A 151 -0.70 -18.71 17.14
N GLY A 152 -0.60 -17.48 17.63
CA GLY A 152 0.00 -16.38 16.86
C GLY A 152 1.50 -16.27 17.13
N ILE A 153 1.90 -16.48 18.37
CA ILE A 153 3.31 -16.41 18.80
C ILE A 153 3.64 -17.68 19.59
N VAL A 154 4.76 -18.29 19.25
CA VAL A 154 5.27 -19.49 19.92
C VAL A 154 6.64 -19.20 20.48
N ASN A 155 6.87 -19.54 21.74
CA ASN A 155 8.19 -19.57 22.37
C ASN A 155 8.62 -21.02 22.53
N PHE A 156 9.67 -21.41 21.80
CA PHE A 156 10.18 -22.77 21.78
C PHE A 156 10.93 -23.11 23.08
N ALA A 157 10.90 -24.39 23.44
CA ALA A 157 11.61 -24.91 24.60
C ALA A 157 13.12 -24.71 24.50
N VAL A 158 13.81 -24.73 25.65
CA VAL A 158 15.27 -24.68 25.69
C VAL A 158 15.85 -25.91 24.97
N GLY A 159 16.83 -25.70 24.10
CA GLY A 159 17.41 -26.76 23.28
C GLY A 159 16.67 -27.01 21.97
N SER A 160 15.62 -26.24 21.69
CA SER A 160 15.02 -26.15 20.35
C SER A 160 15.68 -25.03 19.54
N GLY A 161 15.85 -25.28 18.24
CA GLY A 161 16.45 -24.30 17.33
C GLY A 161 16.22 -24.65 15.87
N VAL A 162 16.54 -23.70 14.99
CA VAL A 162 16.48 -23.90 13.55
C VAL A 162 17.68 -24.75 13.11
N ASP A 163 17.42 -25.88 12.45
CA ASP A 163 18.48 -26.67 11.85
C ASP A 163 18.80 -26.15 10.44
N ALA A 164 19.75 -25.22 10.39
CA ALA A 164 20.20 -24.60 9.15
C ALA A 164 20.83 -25.60 8.16
N SER A 165 21.31 -26.76 8.62
CA SER A 165 21.94 -27.77 7.76
C SER A 165 20.92 -28.52 6.90
N ARG A 166 19.70 -28.67 7.40
CA ARG A 166 18.56 -29.32 6.70
C ARG A 166 17.61 -28.34 6.04
N SER A 167 18.12 -27.14 5.71
CA SER A 167 17.35 -26.12 5.00
C SER A 167 17.36 -26.31 3.49
N ILE A 168 16.31 -25.83 2.84
CA ILE A 168 16.13 -25.88 1.39
C ILE A 168 15.74 -24.49 0.87
N GLY A 169 16.28 -24.12 -0.29
CA GLY A 169 15.82 -23.00 -1.10
C GLY A 169 14.96 -23.52 -2.25
N PHE A 170 13.67 -23.20 -2.24
CA PHE A 170 12.73 -23.55 -3.29
C PHE A 170 12.36 -22.32 -4.11
N GLN A 171 12.64 -22.34 -5.42
CA GLN A 171 12.24 -21.26 -6.31
C GLN A 171 11.00 -21.68 -7.11
N SER A 172 9.86 -21.05 -6.83
CA SER A 172 8.65 -21.23 -7.63
C SER A 172 8.72 -20.36 -8.89
N ALA A 173 8.32 -20.92 -10.03
CA ALA A 173 8.21 -20.18 -11.28
C ALA A 173 7.19 -19.02 -11.21
N ALA A 174 6.20 -19.13 -10.31
CA ALA A 174 5.17 -18.11 -10.11
C ALA A 174 5.64 -16.93 -9.25
N ASP A 175 6.42 -17.21 -8.20
CA ASP A 175 6.81 -16.21 -7.20
C ASP A 175 8.10 -15.47 -7.58
N GLY A 176 8.95 -16.06 -8.43
CA GLY A 176 10.25 -15.52 -8.87
C GLY A 176 11.33 -15.45 -7.76
N ALA A 177 10.92 -15.43 -6.49
CA ALA A 177 11.77 -15.41 -5.32
C ALA A 177 12.14 -16.83 -4.82
N VAL A 178 13.29 -16.94 -4.15
CA VAL A 178 13.72 -18.17 -3.49
C VAL A 178 13.05 -18.23 -2.12
N ILE A 179 12.16 -19.20 -1.94
CA ILE A 179 11.51 -19.48 -0.66
C ILE A 179 12.42 -20.38 0.15
N CYS A 180 12.79 -19.90 1.32
CA CYS A 180 13.69 -20.58 2.24
C CYS A 180 12.89 -21.29 3.29
N LEU A 181 13.22 -22.55 3.54
CA LEU A 181 12.55 -23.38 4.54
C LEU A 181 13.60 -24.14 5.35
N ALA A 182 13.49 -24.10 6.68
CA ALA A 182 14.36 -24.85 7.58
C ALA A 182 13.54 -25.50 8.70
N PRO A 183 13.77 -26.78 9.03
CA PRO A 183 13.06 -27.44 10.11
C PRO A 183 13.50 -26.87 11.48
N ILE A 184 12.55 -26.73 12.40
CA ILE A 184 12.84 -26.44 13.81
C ILE A 184 12.85 -27.77 14.55
N VAL A 185 13.96 -28.06 15.22
CA VAL A 185 14.17 -29.33 15.90
C VAL A 185 14.58 -29.12 17.34
N ASP A 186 14.40 -30.16 18.15
CA ASP A 186 14.91 -30.23 19.51
C ASP A 186 16.02 -31.30 19.62
N ALA A 187 16.68 -31.34 20.78
CA ALA A 187 17.72 -32.32 21.07
C ALA A 187 17.21 -33.78 21.14
N SER A 188 15.89 -33.99 21.23
CA SER A 188 15.28 -35.32 21.32
C SER A 188 14.93 -35.90 19.94
N MET A 189 14.81 -35.05 18.93
CA MET A 189 14.51 -35.45 17.56
C MET A 189 15.70 -36.13 16.91
N LYS A 190 15.45 -37.34 16.38
CA LYS A 190 16.39 -38.00 15.49
C LYS A 190 16.26 -37.40 14.08
N PRO A 191 17.29 -37.49 13.22
CA PRO A 191 17.24 -36.95 11.86
C PRO A 191 16.06 -37.45 11.02
N GLN A 192 15.53 -38.64 11.33
CA GLN A 192 14.41 -39.30 10.63
C GLN A 192 13.03 -39.01 11.25
N THR A 193 12.96 -38.31 12.39
CA THR A 193 11.69 -37.98 13.05
C THR A 193 10.92 -36.96 12.19
N PRO A 194 9.61 -37.14 11.97
CA PRO A 194 8.80 -36.16 11.24
C PRO A 194 8.85 -34.80 11.94
N VAL A 195 9.07 -33.75 11.16
CA VAL A 195 9.09 -32.37 11.63
C VAL A 195 7.78 -31.70 11.23
N ASN A 196 7.12 -31.09 12.20
CA ASN A 196 5.82 -30.44 12.00
C ASN A 196 5.93 -28.90 11.88
N VAL A 197 7.04 -28.34 12.35
CA VAL A 197 7.24 -26.89 12.45
C VAL A 197 8.46 -26.47 11.65
N PHE A 198 8.26 -25.52 10.73
CA PHE A 198 9.29 -25.03 9.84
C PHE A 198 9.44 -23.52 9.97
N ALA A 199 10.69 -23.07 10.08
CA ALA A 199 11.04 -21.67 9.87
C ALA A 199 11.05 -21.38 8.36
N TYR A 200 10.40 -20.30 7.94
CA TYR A 200 10.40 -19.88 6.54
C TYR A 200 10.95 -18.45 6.38
N GLY A 201 11.43 -18.15 5.18
CA GLY A 201 11.86 -16.81 4.78
C GLY A 201 11.97 -16.68 3.27
N ILE A 202 12.35 -15.50 2.78
CA ILE A 202 12.44 -15.19 1.34
C ILE A 202 13.83 -14.64 1.05
N ASN A 203 14.52 -15.22 0.06
CA ASN A 203 15.84 -14.80 -0.42
C ASN A 203 16.94 -14.73 0.66
N CYS A 204 16.92 -15.63 1.65
CA CYS A 204 17.83 -15.65 2.81
C CYS A 204 18.39 -17.06 3.12
N CYS A 205 18.61 -17.85 2.09
CA CYS A 205 19.19 -19.20 2.16
C CYS A 205 19.89 -19.59 0.86
N GLY A 206 20.71 -20.65 0.91
CA GLY A 206 21.22 -21.31 -0.29
C GLY A 206 20.20 -22.29 -0.89
N TRP A 207 20.56 -22.92 -2.02
CA TRP A 207 19.74 -23.97 -2.62
C TRP A 207 19.54 -25.16 -1.67
N ARG A 208 20.59 -25.50 -0.92
CA ARG A 208 20.60 -26.47 0.18
C ARG A 208 21.48 -25.92 1.30
N GLY A 209 20.98 -25.93 2.52
CA GLY A 209 21.71 -25.42 3.68
C GLY A 209 21.80 -23.89 3.75
N ASN A 210 22.54 -23.41 4.75
CA ASN A 210 22.87 -22.00 4.97
C ASN A 210 21.63 -21.09 5.18
N PHE A 211 20.71 -21.50 6.05
CA PHE A 211 19.56 -20.67 6.45
C PHE A 211 20.00 -19.54 7.37
N HIS A 212 19.74 -18.30 6.96
CA HIS A 212 20.12 -17.09 7.69
C HIS A 212 19.00 -16.02 7.68
N CYS A 213 17.75 -16.47 7.59
CA CYS A 213 16.58 -15.59 7.65
C CYS A 213 16.37 -15.04 9.06
N ASP A 214 16.02 -13.75 9.15
CA ASP A 214 15.70 -13.06 10.41
C ASP A 214 16.75 -13.29 11.50
N ASP A 215 16.36 -13.83 12.65
CA ASP A 215 17.24 -14.05 13.80
C ASP A 215 17.69 -15.52 13.94
N ALA A 216 17.55 -16.34 12.89
CA ALA A 216 17.81 -17.77 12.96
C ALA A 216 19.25 -18.15 13.36
N LEU A 217 20.23 -17.27 13.12
CA LEU A 217 21.64 -17.47 13.52
C LEU A 217 21.92 -17.05 14.97
N LYS A 218 20.99 -16.37 15.64
CA LYS A 218 21.19 -15.91 17.02
C LYS A 218 20.86 -17.03 17.99
N PRO A 219 21.79 -17.43 18.88
CA PRO A 219 21.55 -18.54 19.82
C PRO A 219 20.47 -18.20 20.87
N SER A 220 20.20 -16.90 21.09
CA SER A 220 19.14 -16.44 22.00
C SER A 220 17.74 -16.50 21.38
N ALA A 221 17.63 -16.62 20.05
CA ALA A 221 16.36 -16.58 19.35
C ALA A 221 15.61 -17.90 19.52
N ARG A 222 14.38 -17.79 20.03
CA ARG A 222 13.50 -18.93 20.36
C ARG A 222 12.03 -18.63 20.09
N TYR A 223 11.71 -17.49 19.49
CA TYR A 223 10.34 -17.12 19.21
C TYR A 223 10.03 -17.38 17.74
N GLY A 224 8.81 -17.83 17.47
CA GLY A 224 8.26 -17.98 16.13
C GLY A 224 6.95 -17.20 16.03
N LEU A 225 6.85 -16.30 15.05
CA LEU A 225 5.56 -15.75 14.65
C LEU A 225 4.92 -16.74 13.69
N VAL A 226 3.81 -17.34 14.11
CA VAL A 226 3.09 -18.33 13.30
C VAL A 226 2.40 -17.62 12.17
N ARG A 227 2.66 -18.08 10.94
CA ARG A 227 2.03 -17.51 9.77
C ARG A 227 0.52 -17.75 9.84
N PRO A 228 -0.29 -16.68 9.78
CA PRO A 228 -1.73 -16.86 9.75
C PRO A 228 -2.19 -17.33 8.37
N GLU A 229 -3.25 -18.13 8.37
CA GLU A 229 -3.92 -18.55 7.15
C GLU A 229 -4.58 -17.32 6.49
N PRO A 230 -4.43 -17.09 5.17
CA PRO A 230 -5.01 -15.93 4.51
C PRO A 230 -6.52 -15.79 4.76
N ALA A 231 -7.23 -16.91 4.83
CA ALA A 231 -8.66 -16.95 5.12
C ALA A 231 -9.04 -16.45 6.53
N ALA A 232 -8.12 -16.50 7.50
CA ALA A 232 -8.34 -16.05 8.87
C ALA A 232 -8.16 -14.54 9.04
N VAL A 233 -7.46 -13.87 8.11
CA VAL A 233 -7.05 -12.47 8.25
C VAL A 233 -7.68 -11.57 7.17
N LEU A 234 -7.92 -12.12 5.99
CA LEU A 234 -8.33 -11.36 4.81
C LEU A 234 -9.74 -11.76 4.33
N PRO A 235 -10.57 -10.79 3.90
CA PRO A 235 -11.80 -11.06 3.18
C PRO A 235 -11.55 -11.86 1.88
N PRO A 236 -12.52 -12.66 1.38
CA PRO A 236 -12.34 -13.50 0.20
C PRO A 236 -11.80 -12.77 -1.04
N LEU A 237 -12.23 -11.52 -1.26
CA LEU A 237 -11.83 -10.69 -2.40
C LEU A 237 -10.37 -10.17 -2.33
N LEU A 238 -9.73 -10.26 -1.16
CA LEU A 238 -8.41 -9.68 -0.90
C LEU A 238 -7.37 -10.75 -0.55
N ARG A 239 -7.70 -12.04 -0.67
CA ARG A 239 -6.79 -13.15 -0.32
C ARG A 239 -5.52 -13.15 -1.17
N ASP A 240 -5.64 -12.75 -2.43
CA ASP A 240 -4.50 -12.66 -3.36
C ASP A 240 -3.52 -11.52 -3.00
N LEU A 241 -3.92 -10.59 -2.12
CA LEU A 241 -3.05 -9.54 -1.59
C LEU A 241 -2.32 -9.96 -0.31
N ALA A 242 -2.49 -11.19 0.16
CA ALA A 242 -1.78 -11.71 1.32
C ALA A 242 -0.27 -11.62 1.07
N SER A 243 0.48 -11.06 2.02
CA SER A 243 1.93 -10.99 1.91
C SER A 243 2.55 -12.38 2.13
N GLY A 244 3.46 -12.80 1.25
CA GLY A 244 4.27 -14.00 1.40
C GLY A 244 3.97 -15.11 0.37
N PRO A 245 4.72 -16.23 0.41
CA PRO A 245 4.57 -17.32 -0.55
C PRO A 245 3.19 -17.96 -0.47
N SER A 246 2.65 -18.53 -1.54
CA SER A 246 1.40 -19.29 -1.44
C SER A 246 1.54 -20.52 -0.51
N GLU A 247 0.43 -21.04 0.01
CA GLU A 247 0.43 -22.28 0.79
C GLU A 247 0.91 -23.46 -0.05
N GLU A 248 0.56 -23.48 -1.33
CA GLU A 248 1.03 -24.49 -2.29
C GLU A 248 2.55 -24.44 -2.48
N THR A 249 3.12 -23.24 -2.60
CA THR A 249 4.58 -23.02 -2.71
C THR A 249 5.28 -23.56 -1.45
N LEU A 250 4.73 -23.30 -0.27
CA LEU A 250 5.31 -23.80 0.99
C LEU A 250 5.17 -25.32 1.12
N ALA A 251 4.03 -25.90 0.75
CA ALA A 251 3.84 -27.34 0.74
C ALA A 251 4.82 -28.03 -0.22
N ALA A 252 5.07 -27.45 -1.39
CA ALA A 252 6.08 -27.93 -2.34
C ALA A 252 7.50 -27.85 -1.75
N ALA A 253 7.84 -26.77 -1.04
CA ALA A 253 9.13 -26.64 -0.36
C ALA A 253 9.32 -27.69 0.75
N VAL A 254 8.26 -28.00 1.53
CA VAL A 254 8.29 -29.07 2.54
C VAL A 254 8.54 -30.43 1.88
N ARG A 255 7.83 -30.76 0.80
CA ARG A 255 8.02 -32.02 0.07
C ARG A 255 9.47 -32.15 -0.44
N LEU A 256 10.05 -31.08 -0.96
CA LEU A 256 11.44 -31.08 -1.41
C LEU A 256 12.43 -31.27 -0.25
N GLN A 257 12.16 -30.65 0.90
CA GLN A 257 12.97 -30.80 2.11
C GLN A 257 12.93 -32.26 2.62
N GLN A 258 11.74 -32.83 2.74
CA GLN A 258 11.54 -34.20 3.21
C GLN A 258 12.18 -35.23 2.26
N ALA A 259 12.03 -35.03 0.95
CA ALA A 259 12.67 -35.87 -0.06
C ALA A 259 14.21 -35.78 -0.03
N SER A 260 14.76 -34.62 0.32
CA SER A 260 16.23 -34.42 0.35
C SER A 260 16.88 -34.98 1.62
N PHE A 261 16.18 -34.96 2.76
CA PHE A 261 16.76 -35.25 4.08
C PHE A 261 16.14 -36.45 4.81
N GLY A 262 15.23 -37.21 4.18
CA GLY A 262 14.74 -38.49 4.69
C GLY A 262 13.63 -38.40 5.73
N GLY A 263 12.70 -37.45 5.58
CA GLY A 263 11.53 -37.33 6.45
C GLY A 263 10.47 -38.40 6.14
N SER A 264 10.03 -39.15 7.16
CA SER A 264 8.98 -40.15 7.02
C SER A 264 7.61 -39.53 7.29
N SER A 265 6.63 -39.81 6.43
CA SER A 265 5.20 -39.39 6.46
C SER A 265 4.93 -37.89 6.27
N GLU A 266 4.06 -37.54 5.30
CA GLU A 266 3.48 -36.20 5.19
C GLU A 266 2.73 -35.91 6.51
N PRO A 267 3.14 -34.90 7.29
CA PRO A 267 2.39 -34.50 8.48
C PRO A 267 1.02 -33.98 8.07
N VAL A 268 0.01 -34.23 8.91
CA VAL A 268 -1.40 -33.84 8.68
C VAL A 268 -1.53 -32.33 8.40
N LYS A 269 -0.73 -31.50 9.07
CA LYS A 269 -0.62 -30.06 8.82
C LYS A 269 0.75 -29.54 9.25
N ASN A 270 1.39 -28.74 8.38
CA ASN A 270 2.66 -28.07 8.68
C ASN A 270 2.41 -26.67 9.22
N ILE A 271 3.21 -26.27 10.21
CA ILE A 271 3.19 -24.91 10.75
C ILE A 271 4.43 -24.17 10.27
N PHE A 272 4.18 -23.02 9.68
CA PHE A 272 5.22 -22.14 9.18
C PHE A 272 5.38 -20.96 10.14
N VAL A 273 6.61 -20.73 10.58
CA VAL A 273 6.91 -19.64 11.51
C VAL A 273 8.00 -18.74 10.95
N ARG A 274 7.89 -17.45 11.24
CA ARG A 274 8.99 -16.51 11.07
C ARG A 274 9.82 -16.50 12.36
N TYR A 275 11.09 -16.92 12.28
CA TYR A 275 11.92 -17.15 13.46
C TYR A 275 12.59 -15.87 13.94
N VAL A 276 12.27 -15.42 15.14
CA VAL A 276 12.68 -14.12 15.68
C VAL A 276 13.25 -14.23 17.09
N ASN A 277 14.10 -13.27 17.46
CA ASN A 277 14.65 -13.16 18.81
C ASN A 277 13.72 -12.40 19.74
N ASP A 278 13.07 -11.35 19.23
CA ASP A 278 12.13 -10.53 19.98
C ASP A 278 10.76 -10.50 19.26
N PRO A 279 9.72 -11.13 19.83
CA PRO A 279 8.41 -11.17 19.20
C PRO A 279 7.70 -9.81 19.23
N LEU A 280 8.03 -8.92 20.18
CA LEU A 280 7.43 -7.60 20.27
C LEU A 280 7.95 -6.69 19.16
N LEU A 281 9.26 -6.69 18.91
CA LEU A 281 9.86 -5.94 17.79
C LEU A 281 9.35 -6.47 16.45
N ALA A 282 9.28 -7.79 16.28
CA ALA A 282 8.75 -8.41 15.06
C ALA A 282 7.29 -8.05 14.81
N LYS A 283 6.47 -7.99 15.86
CA LYS A 283 5.07 -7.54 15.78
C LYS A 283 4.98 -6.05 15.42
N MET A 284 5.79 -5.20 16.03
CA MET A 284 5.79 -3.75 15.75
C MET A 284 6.27 -3.40 14.33
N SER A 285 7.11 -4.25 13.73
CA SER A 285 7.56 -4.07 12.34
C SER A 285 6.41 -3.96 11.33
N PHE A 286 5.26 -4.62 11.57
CA PHE A 286 4.07 -4.47 10.74
C PHE A 286 3.46 -3.07 10.82
N VAL A 287 3.50 -2.44 12.00
CA VAL A 287 3.06 -1.06 12.20
C VAL A 287 4.02 -0.09 11.53
N ASP A 288 5.33 -0.31 11.68
CA ASP A 288 6.35 0.54 11.05
C ASP A 288 6.22 0.52 9.52
N THR A 289 5.98 -0.66 8.95
CA THR A 289 5.73 -0.83 7.50
C THR A 289 4.46 -0.08 7.06
N ALA A 290 3.38 -0.19 7.84
CA ALA A 290 2.13 0.53 7.56
C ALA A 290 2.31 2.05 7.65
N VAL A 291 3.04 2.55 8.65
CA VAL A 291 3.33 3.98 8.84
C VAL A 291 4.18 4.50 7.69
N LEU A 292 5.23 3.77 7.29
CA LEU A 292 6.06 4.17 6.16
C LEU A 292 5.27 4.23 4.85
N ALA A 293 4.41 3.24 4.60
CA ALA A 293 3.50 3.24 3.44
C ALA A 293 2.48 4.39 3.50
N ALA A 294 1.94 4.71 4.67
CA ALA A 294 1.01 5.84 4.83
C ALA A 294 1.71 7.19 4.58
N LEU A 295 2.94 7.36 5.07
CA LEU A 295 3.76 8.56 4.83
C LEU A 295 4.12 8.71 3.35
N SER A 296 4.47 7.62 2.66
CA SER A 296 4.77 7.65 1.23
C SER A 296 3.52 7.96 0.38
N CYS A 297 2.36 7.35 0.67
CA CYS A 297 1.10 7.68 0.00
C CYS A 297 0.68 9.15 0.26
N SER A 298 0.85 9.64 1.49
CA SER A 298 0.52 11.02 1.87
C SER A 298 1.39 12.05 1.13
N SER A 299 2.69 11.78 1.01
CA SER A 299 3.61 12.68 0.29
C SER A 299 3.32 12.71 -1.21
N LEU A 300 3.02 11.54 -1.83
CA LEU A 300 2.62 11.46 -3.23
C LEU A 300 1.30 12.20 -3.50
N CYS A 301 0.31 12.05 -2.61
CA CYS A 301 -0.95 12.78 -2.72
C CYS A 301 -0.74 14.30 -2.64
N LEU A 302 0.11 14.77 -1.72
CA LEU A 302 0.44 16.19 -1.57
C LEU A 302 1.05 16.78 -2.85
N VAL A 303 2.05 16.11 -3.42
CA VAL A 303 2.70 16.54 -4.66
C VAL A 303 1.71 16.58 -5.82
N GLY A 304 0.87 15.55 -5.94
CA GLY A 304 -0.20 15.50 -6.94
C GLY A 304 -1.21 16.64 -6.78
N LEU A 305 -1.65 16.93 -5.56
CA LEU A 305 -2.58 18.02 -5.26
C LEU A 305 -1.98 19.39 -5.58
N ILE A 306 -0.70 19.64 -5.27
CA ILE A 306 -0.03 20.91 -5.61
C ILE A 306 0.03 21.09 -7.14
N ALA A 307 0.40 20.04 -7.87
CA ALA A 307 0.45 20.06 -9.33
C ALA A 307 -0.95 20.30 -9.94
N CYS A 308 -1.98 19.57 -9.49
CA CYS A 308 -3.34 19.73 -10.00
C CYS A 308 -3.96 21.08 -9.62
N ALA A 309 -3.73 21.58 -8.39
CA ALA A 309 -4.24 22.86 -7.94
C ALA A 309 -3.61 24.03 -8.71
N SER A 310 -2.29 24.00 -8.93
CA SER A 310 -1.60 25.01 -9.74
C SER A 310 -2.13 25.03 -11.18
N LEU A 311 -2.31 23.87 -11.81
CA LEU A 311 -2.91 23.75 -13.15
C LEU A 311 -4.37 24.23 -13.19
N ALA A 312 -5.18 23.93 -12.17
CA ALA A 312 -6.57 24.37 -12.11
C ALA A 312 -6.69 25.90 -12.01
N ILE A 313 -5.82 26.54 -11.22
CA ILE A 313 -5.83 28.00 -11.07
C ILE A 313 -5.31 28.68 -12.35
N LEU A 314 -4.27 28.14 -12.98
CA LEU A 314 -3.72 28.68 -14.24
C LEU A 314 -4.64 28.40 -15.45
N GLY A 315 -5.23 27.21 -15.52
CA GLY A 315 -6.10 26.74 -16.59
C GLY A 315 -7.46 27.41 -16.63
N ALA A 316 -8.02 27.78 -15.47
CA ALA A 316 -9.23 28.60 -15.39
C ALA A 316 -9.08 29.95 -16.13
N GLY A 317 -7.85 30.48 -16.23
CA GLY A 317 -7.55 31.67 -17.04
C GLY A 317 -7.67 31.43 -18.55
N LYS A 318 -7.27 30.25 -19.06
CA LYS A 318 -7.32 29.91 -20.49
C LYS A 318 -8.74 29.60 -20.98
N VAL A 319 -9.56 28.89 -20.19
CA VAL A 319 -10.92 28.48 -20.57
C VAL A 319 -11.88 29.69 -20.69
N ARG A 320 -11.72 30.69 -19.81
CA ARG A 320 -12.55 31.92 -19.83
C ARG A 320 -12.30 32.76 -21.09
N LEU A 321 -11.06 32.73 -21.60
CA LEU A 321 -10.62 33.41 -22.82
C LEU A 321 -11.20 32.77 -24.09
N ILE A 322 -11.37 31.44 -24.10
CA ILE A 322 -11.97 30.71 -25.23
C ILE A 322 -13.48 30.95 -25.28
N LEU A 323 -14.16 30.92 -24.13
CA LEU A 323 -15.61 31.21 -24.05
C LEU A 323 -15.96 32.65 -24.45
N GLN A 324 -15.14 33.65 -24.09
CA GLN A 324 -15.36 35.04 -24.53
C GLN A 324 -15.17 35.25 -26.04
N ARG A 325 -14.36 34.41 -26.70
CA ARG A 325 -14.17 34.45 -28.17
C ARG A 325 -15.29 33.79 -28.97
N LEU A 326 -16.11 32.97 -28.33
CA LEU A 326 -17.24 32.29 -28.97
C LEU A 326 -18.55 33.09 -28.87
N VAL A 327 -18.59 34.09 -27.97
CA VAL A 327 -19.77 34.94 -27.72
C VAL A 327 -19.63 36.35 -28.33
N ALA A 328 -18.44 36.72 -28.82
CA ALA A 328 -18.15 37.99 -29.49
C ALA A 328 -17.78 37.76 -30.96
#